data_AF-A0A8S2YSV6-F1
#
_entry.id   AF-A0A8S2YSV6-F1
#
_cell.length_a   1.000
_cell.length_b   1.000
_cell.length_c   1.000
_cell.angle_alpha   90.00
_cell.angle_beta   90.00
_cell.angle_gamma   90.00
#
_symmetry.space_group_name_H-M   'P 1'
#
loop_
_entity.id
_entity.type
_entity.pdbx_description
1 polymer ?
#
loop_
_entity_poly.entity_id
_entity_poly.type
_entity_poly.pdbx_seq_one_letter_code
_entity_poly.pdbx_strand_id
1 'polypeptide(L)'
;IPNIPANATWVQDGVTVAGGNGKGNATNQLWNPYGLFVDNDQVVLIADWGNHRVIQWKKNDTNGQVIAGGKGQGNGLNQWHSPTDVLIDKETDSLIICDSNNRRVVL
;
A
#
# COMPACT_ATOMS: atom_id res chain seq x y z
N ILE A 1 9.15 -13.69 -13.80
CA ILE A 1 9.32 -12.32 -14.37
C ILE A 1 7.95 -11.92 -14.91
N PRO A 2 7.30 -10.84 -14.45
CA PRO A 2 6.04 -10.41 -15.05
C PRO A 2 6.30 -10.11 -16.53
N ASN A 3 5.45 -10.63 -17.40
CA ASN A 3 5.51 -10.30 -18.82
C ASN A 3 5.04 -8.85 -18.97
N ILE A 4 5.97 -7.91 -19.13
CA ILE A 4 5.63 -6.50 -19.37
C ILE A 4 5.00 -6.44 -20.77
N PRO A 5 3.75 -5.96 -20.92
CA PRO A 5 3.12 -5.86 -22.24
C PRO A 5 3.98 -5.04 -23.21
N ALA A 6 4.08 -5.46 -24.47
CA ALA A 6 4.91 -4.80 -25.48
C ALA A 6 4.52 -3.34 -25.75
N ASN A 7 3.31 -2.94 -25.37
CA ASN A 7 2.77 -1.59 -25.47
C ASN A 7 2.73 -0.83 -24.13
N ALA A 8 3.31 -1.39 -23.06
CA ALA A 8 3.43 -0.68 -21.79
C ALA A 8 4.35 0.53 -21.98
N THR A 9 3.76 1.72 -21.84
CA THR A 9 4.45 3.00 -21.97
C THR A 9 4.21 3.83 -20.72
N TRP A 10 5.21 4.64 -20.35
CA TRP A 10 4.99 5.65 -19.32
C TRP A 10 4.09 6.76 -19.89
N VAL A 11 3.09 7.18 -19.12
CA VAL A 11 2.18 8.27 -19.50
C VAL A 11 2.81 9.60 -19.10
N GLN A 12 3.10 10.45 -20.09
CA GLN A 12 3.83 11.71 -19.88
C GLN A 12 3.12 12.69 -18.95
N ASP A 13 1.79 12.68 -18.99
CA ASP A 13 0.90 13.46 -18.12
C ASP A 13 0.31 12.57 -17.02
N GLY A 14 1.17 11.83 -16.31
CA GLY A 14 0.75 10.94 -15.23
C GLY A 14 -0.11 11.68 -14.18
N VAL A 15 -1.16 11.01 -13.70
CA VAL A 15 -2.04 11.54 -12.65
C VAL A 15 -1.69 10.95 -11.31
N THR A 16 -1.82 11.73 -10.23
CA THR A 16 -1.72 11.18 -8.87
C THR A 16 -2.97 10.38 -8.57
N VAL A 17 -2.81 9.09 -8.28
CA VAL A 17 -3.91 8.16 -7.96
C VAL A 17 -4.11 7.94 -6.46
N ALA A 18 -3.11 8.27 -5.64
CA ALA A 18 -3.16 8.19 -4.18
C ALA A 18 -2.17 9.19 -3.56
N GLY A 19 -2.54 9.80 -2.45
CA GLY A 19 -1.71 10.80 -1.77
C GLY A 19 -1.71 12.16 -2.49
N GLY A 20 -0.54 12.77 -2.66
CA GLY A 20 -0.37 14.09 -3.28
C GLY A 20 -0.63 15.30 -2.37
N ASN A 21 -1.14 15.09 -1.16
CA ASN A 21 -1.48 16.16 -0.20
C ASN A 21 -0.38 16.43 0.84
N GLY A 22 0.88 16.23 0.44
CA GLY A 22 2.04 16.33 1.32
C GLY A 22 2.23 15.12 2.26
N LYS A 23 3.33 15.17 3.02
CA LYS A 23 3.66 14.16 4.03
C LYS A 23 2.75 14.31 5.26
N GLY A 24 2.12 13.23 5.68
CA GLY A 24 1.36 13.17 6.93
C GLY A 24 0.60 11.86 7.09
N ASN A 25 -0.23 11.78 8.14
CA ASN A 25 -0.96 10.56 8.52
C ASN A 25 -2.47 10.64 8.26
N ALA A 26 -2.97 11.73 7.68
CA ALA A 26 -4.36 11.81 7.21
C ALA A 26 -4.64 10.76 6.11
N THR A 27 -5.91 10.44 5.87
CA THR A 27 -6.33 9.44 4.88
C THR A 27 -6.05 9.86 3.44
N ASN A 28 -5.88 11.15 3.18
CA ASN A 28 -5.47 11.70 1.88
C ASN A 28 -3.96 11.96 1.78
N GLN A 29 -3.16 11.57 2.78
CA GLN A 29 -1.71 11.77 2.85
C GLN A 29 -0.97 10.44 2.93
N LEU A 30 0.30 10.44 2.51
CA LEU A 30 1.23 9.31 2.63
C LEU A 30 2.53 9.80 3.26
N TRP A 31 3.28 8.90 3.90
CA TRP A 31 4.62 9.17 4.42
C TRP A 31 5.58 8.08 3.94
N ASN A 32 6.33 8.39 2.88
CA ASN A 32 7.27 7.48 2.22
C ASN A 32 6.59 6.15 1.80
N PRO A 33 5.65 6.14 0.85
CA PRO A 33 5.09 4.87 0.35
C PRO A 33 6.18 4.03 -0.34
N TYR A 34 6.17 2.71 -0.15
CA TYR A 34 7.11 1.77 -0.78
C TYR A 34 6.40 0.86 -1.80
N GLY A 35 6.11 -0.38 -1.43
CA GLY A 35 5.44 -1.36 -2.28
C GLY A 35 3.96 -1.09 -2.42
N LEU A 36 3.40 -1.57 -3.53
CA LEU A 36 1.98 -1.47 -3.83
C LEU A 36 1.49 -2.70 -4.57
N PHE A 37 0.20 -2.98 -4.42
CA PHE A 37 -0.53 -3.98 -5.19
C PHE A 37 -1.72 -3.34 -5.88
N VAL A 38 -2.02 -3.78 -7.09
CA VAL A 38 -3.20 -3.33 -7.85
C VAL A 38 -4.03 -4.55 -8.21
N ASP A 39 -5.30 -4.56 -7.83
CA ASP A 39 -6.24 -5.62 -8.22
C ASP A 39 -6.90 -5.35 -9.59
N ASN A 40 -7.78 -6.26 -10.01
CA ASN A 40 -8.48 -6.16 -11.29
C ASN A 40 -9.52 -5.01 -11.30
N ASP A 41 -9.96 -4.56 -10.13
CA ASP A 41 -10.93 -3.46 -9.94
C ASP A 41 -10.25 -2.09 -9.82
N GLN A 42 -8.93 -2.03 -10.06
CA GLN A 42 -8.09 -0.83 -9.93
C GLN A 42 -8.06 -0.29 -8.50
N VAL A 43 -8.25 -1.15 -7.50
CA VAL A 43 -7.95 -0.83 -6.10
C VAL A 43 -6.44 -0.92 -5.92
N VAL A 44 -5.86 0.15 -5.36
CA VAL A 44 -4.43 0.22 -5.04
C VAL A 44 -4.26 0.04 -3.55
N LEU A 45 -3.51 -1.00 -3.16
CA LEU A 45 -3.03 -1.18 -1.79
C LEU A 45 -1.61 -0.62 -1.71
N ILE A 46 -1.32 0.16 -0.68
CA ILE A 46 -0.02 0.82 -0.52
C ILE A 46 0.54 0.51 0.86
N ALA A 47 1.79 0.03 0.89
CA ALA A 47 2.59 0.00 2.11
C ALA A 47 3.08 1.43 2.43
N ASP A 48 2.34 2.10 3.31
CA ASP A 48 2.63 3.47 3.76
C ASP A 48 3.64 3.41 4.91
N TRP A 49 4.89 3.15 4.53
CA TRP A 49 6.00 2.75 5.39
C TRP A 49 6.16 3.64 6.63
N GLY A 50 6.15 4.96 6.43
CA GLY A 50 6.38 5.95 7.48
C GLY A 50 5.21 6.11 8.43
N ASN A 51 4.00 5.76 7.98
CA ASN A 51 2.79 5.74 8.82
C ASN A 51 2.52 4.36 9.44
N HIS A 52 3.34 3.35 9.15
CA HIS A 52 3.20 1.99 9.68
C HIS A 52 1.80 1.40 9.46
N ARG A 53 1.30 1.53 8.23
CA ARG A 53 -0.03 1.09 7.83
C ARG A 53 -0.04 0.57 6.40
N VAL A 54 -1.06 -0.21 6.09
CA VAL A 54 -1.49 -0.46 4.71
C VAL A 54 -2.76 0.34 4.48
N ILE A 55 -2.77 1.13 3.41
CA ILE A 55 -3.91 1.96 3.01
C ILE A 55 -4.39 1.56 1.62
N GLN A 56 -5.70 1.40 1.47
CA GLN A 56 -6.36 1.13 0.20
C GLN A 56 -6.86 2.44 -0.42
N TRP A 57 -6.78 2.56 -1.73
CA TRP A 57 -7.40 3.61 -2.52
C TRP A 57 -8.17 2.98 -3.67
N LYS A 58 -9.47 3.29 -3.80
CA LYS A 58 -10.22 2.91 -5.00
C LYS A 58 -10.05 3.97 -6.07
N LYS A 59 -10.34 3.58 -7.30
CA LYS A 59 -10.33 4.50 -8.44
C LYS A 59 -11.19 5.74 -8.14
N ASN A 60 -10.60 6.92 -8.33
CA ASN A 60 -11.21 8.24 -8.12
C ASN A 60 -11.49 8.62 -6.65
N ASP A 61 -11.08 7.81 -5.67
CA ASP A 61 -11.15 8.23 -4.27
C ASP A 61 -10.23 9.45 -4.05
N THR A 62 -10.63 10.33 -3.14
CA THR A 62 -9.80 11.46 -2.66
C THR A 62 -9.16 11.17 -1.31
N ASN A 63 -9.57 10.08 -0.66
CA ASN A 63 -9.12 9.62 0.64
C ASN A 63 -8.98 8.10 0.59
N GLY A 64 -7.89 7.59 1.15
CA GLY A 64 -7.73 6.16 1.35
C GLY A 64 -8.43 5.66 2.60
N GLN A 65 -8.52 4.34 2.70
CA GLN A 65 -9.00 3.62 3.87
C GLN A 65 -7.87 2.78 4.45
N VAL A 66 -7.57 2.95 5.74
CA VAL A 66 -6.60 2.08 6.42
C VAL A 66 -7.23 0.70 6.59
N ILE A 67 -6.60 -0.32 6.01
CA ILE A 67 -7.10 -1.70 6.03
C ILE A 67 -6.27 -2.62 6.91
N ALA A 68 -5.02 -2.23 7.22
CA ALA A 68 -4.18 -2.96 8.15
C ALA A 68 -3.23 -2.01 8.89
N GLY A 69 -2.98 -2.28 10.18
CA GLY A 69 -2.12 -1.43 11.01
C GLY A 69 -2.76 -0.09 11.36
N GLY A 70 -1.97 0.99 11.34
CA GLY A 70 -2.45 2.31 11.75
C GLY A 70 -2.74 2.41 13.26
N LYS A 71 -2.22 1.47 14.05
CA LYS A 71 -2.30 1.43 15.52
C LYS A 71 -0.96 1.80 16.18
N GLY A 72 -0.20 2.64 15.49
CA GLY A 72 1.17 2.99 15.86
C GLY A 72 2.18 1.91 15.47
N GLN A 73 3.45 2.31 15.55
CA GLN A 73 4.59 1.43 15.36
C GLN A 73 4.63 0.36 16.47
N GLY A 74 4.87 -0.89 16.12
CA GLY A 74 5.05 -1.95 17.12
C GLY A 74 5.10 -3.34 16.50
N ASN A 75 5.21 -4.36 17.35
CA ASN A 75 5.34 -5.77 16.97
C ASN A 75 4.07 -6.61 17.26
N GLY A 76 3.00 -5.98 17.76
CA GLY A 76 1.70 -6.63 17.91
C GLY A 76 1.15 -7.13 16.57
N LEU A 77 0.19 -8.05 16.60
CA LEU A 77 -0.41 -8.63 15.37
C LEU A 77 -1.21 -7.61 14.54
N ASN A 78 -1.61 -6.49 15.14
CA ASN A 78 -2.29 -5.38 14.48
C ASN A 78 -1.42 -4.11 14.40
N GLN A 79 -0.11 -4.24 14.64
CA GLN A 79 0.87 -3.17 14.52
C GLN A 79 1.92 -3.58 13.48
N TRP A 80 2.42 -2.58 12.77
CA TRP A 80 3.52 -2.75 11.83
C TRP A 80 4.70 -1.92 12.28
N HIS A 81 5.87 -2.32 11.82
CA HIS A 81 7.06 -1.50 11.91
C HIS A 81 7.67 -1.42 10.53
N SER A 82 7.39 -0.30 9.87
CA SER A 82 7.94 0.04 8.57
C SER A 82 7.60 -1.00 7.48
N PRO A 83 6.31 -1.25 7.20
CA PRO A 83 5.93 -2.20 6.16
C PRO A 83 6.47 -1.72 4.81
N THR A 84 7.05 -2.63 4.04
CA THR A 84 7.71 -2.30 2.76
C THR A 84 6.94 -2.76 1.55
N ASP A 85 6.10 -3.78 1.67
CA ASP A 85 5.32 -4.31 0.56
C ASP A 85 4.03 -4.97 1.05
N VAL A 86 3.06 -5.08 0.15
CA VAL A 86 1.77 -5.73 0.38
C VAL A 86 1.34 -6.49 -0.88
N LEU A 87 0.81 -7.69 -0.71
CA LEU A 87 0.19 -8.49 -1.76
C LEU A 87 -1.17 -8.99 -1.28
N ILE A 88 -2.03 -9.35 -2.23
CA ILE A 88 -3.24 -10.13 -1.95
C ILE A 88 -2.97 -11.57 -2.38
N ASP A 89 -3.16 -12.52 -1.48
CA ASP A 89 -3.31 -13.92 -1.84
C ASP A 89 -4.71 -14.11 -2.44
N LYS A 90 -4.76 -14.28 -3.76
CA LYS A 90 -6.02 -14.42 -4.51
C LYS A 90 -6.73 -15.75 -4.28
N GLU A 91 -6.08 -16.74 -3.64
CA GLU A 91 -6.72 -18.01 -3.30
C GLU A 91 -7.52 -17.90 -1.99
N THR A 92 -7.04 -17.07 -1.05
CA THR A 92 -7.59 -16.95 0.31
C THR A 92 -8.18 -15.57 0.63
N ASP A 93 -8.09 -14.62 -0.30
CA ASP A 93 -8.45 -13.21 -0.14
C ASP A 93 -7.76 -12.53 1.07
N SER A 94 -6.56 -13.00 1.44
CA SER A 94 -5.78 -12.51 2.59
C SER A 94 -4.66 -11.55 2.19
N LEU A 95 -4.22 -10.69 3.11
CA LEU A 95 -3.15 -9.71 2.88
C LEU A 95 -1.80 -10.25 3.32
N ILE A 96 -0.84 -10.35 2.41
CA ILE A 96 0.54 -10.68 2.76
C ILE A 96 1.34 -9.39 2.89
N ILE A 97 1.85 -9.08 4.09
CA ILE A 97 2.54 -7.81 4.40
C ILE A 97 3.99 -8.07 4.79
N CYS A 98 4.92 -7.39 4.13
CA CYS A 98 6.34 -7.41 4.48
C CYS A 98 6.64 -6.38 5.59
N ASP A 99 6.65 -6.82 6.84
CA ASP A 99 6.85 -6.01 8.05
C ASP A 99 8.35 -5.93 8.42
N SER A 100 9.09 -5.11 7.67
CA SER A 100 10.54 -5.25 7.53
C SER A 100 11.32 -5.07 8.84
N ASN A 101 10.94 -4.10 9.68
CA ASN A 101 11.71 -3.85 10.90
C ASN A 101 11.34 -4.81 12.03
N ASN A 102 10.17 -5.44 11.96
CA ASN A 102 9.84 -6.59 12.79
C ASN A 102 10.40 -7.91 12.24
N ARG A 103 11.09 -7.89 11.08
CA ARG A 103 11.76 -9.03 10.46
C ARG A 103 10.81 -10.21 10.20
N ARG A 104 9.57 -9.90 9.81
CA ARG A 104 8.53 -10.90 9.56
C ARG A 104 7.73 -10.59 8.31
N VAL A 105 7.07 -11.61 7.78
CA VAL A 105 6.00 -11.51 6.81
C VAL A 105 4.72 -11.97 7.50
N VAL A 106 3.65 -11.21 7.38
CA VAL A 106 2.36 -11.51 8.05
C VAL A 106 1.29 -11.76 6.99
N LEU A 107 0.38 -12.69 7.27
CA LEU A 107 -0.83 -13.02 6.50
C LEU A 107 -2.06 -12.39 7.16
#